data_AF-A0A356AWV0-F1
#
_entry.id   AF-A0A356AWV0-F1
#
_cell.length_a   1.000
_cell.length_b   1.000
_cell.length_c   1.000
_cell.angle_alpha   90.00
_cell.angle_beta   90.00
_cell.angle_gamma   90.00
#
_symmetry.space_group_name_H-M   'P 1'
#
loop_
_entity.id
_entity.type
_entity.pdbx_description
1 polymer ?
#
loop_
_entity_poly.entity_id
_entity_poly.type
_entity_poly.pdbx_seq_one_letter_code
_entity_poly.pdbx_strand_id
1 'polypeptide(L)'
;MLPWIITIISVLLLITLWLHTAKREIIPLWEAVQGADKQTRLYWGLLMGVQDNPDKKAYMQEHYDECCRVYTLQATRYNSKLHATFYAPAAWLLGFRSVPDELNI
;
A
#
# COMPACT_ATOMS: atom_id res chain seq x y z
N MET A 1 -9.59 28.08 35.01
CA MET A 1 -8.47 27.77 34.08
C MET A 1 -8.18 26.27 34.00
N LEU A 2 -8.19 25.53 35.12
CA LEU A 2 -8.00 24.07 35.16
C LEU A 2 -8.86 23.22 34.17
N PRO A 3 -10.18 23.46 33.97
CA PRO A 3 -10.98 22.60 33.09
C PRO A 3 -10.56 22.69 31.62
N TRP A 4 -10.16 23.88 31.16
CA TRP A 4 -9.68 24.08 29.78
C TRP A 4 -8.39 23.33 29.49
N ILE A 5 -7.48 23.26 30.48
CA ILE A 5 -6.22 22.51 30.35
C ILE A 5 -6.51 21.02 30.20
N ILE A 6 -7.43 20.47 31.01
CA ILE A 6 -7.84 19.07 30.91
C ILE A 6 -8.44 18.77 29.53
N THR A 7 -9.33 19.63 29.03
CA THR A 7 -9.94 19.45 27.70
C THR A 7 -8.88 19.44 26.59
N ILE A 8 -7.91 20.35 26.64
CA ILE A 8 -6.82 20.40 25.65
C ILE A 8 -6.01 19.10 25.67
N ILE A 9 -5.62 18.62 26.86
CA ILE A 9 -4.86 17.38 27.01
C ILE A 9 -5.66 16.18 26.48
N SER A 10 -6.95 16.09 26.82
CA SER A 10 -7.82 15.01 26.35
C SER A 10 -7.95 14.98 24.83
N VAL A 11 -8.13 16.15 24.20
CA VAL A 11 -8.21 16.26 22.73
C VAL A 11 -6.90 15.83 22.08
N LEU A 12 -5.75 16.29 22.61
CA LEU A 12 -4.44 15.88 22.09
C LEU A 12 -4.22 14.36 22.19
N LEU A 13 -4.64 13.76 23.30
CA LEU A 13 -4.53 12.31 23.52
C LEU A 13 -5.42 11.52 22.55
N LEU A 14 -6.63 12.02 22.27
CA LEU A 14 -7.50 11.41 21.27
C LEU A 14 -6.90 11.49 19.86
N ILE A 15 -6.31 12.63 19.48
CA ILE A 15 -5.65 12.81 18.19
C ILE A 15 -4.45 11.86 18.06
N THR A 16 -3.64 11.72 19.11
CA THR A 16 -2.46 10.84 19.06
C THR A 16 -2.85 9.36 18.97
N LEU A 17 -3.87 8.93 19.72
CA LEU A 17 -4.42 7.58 19.61
C LEU A 17 -5.01 7.32 18.22
N TRP A 18 -5.76 8.28 17.68
CA TRP A 18 -6.34 8.18 16.34
C TRP A 18 -5.25 8.03 15.26
N LEU A 19 -4.20 8.87 15.30
CA LEU A 19 -3.06 8.75 14.39
C LEU A 19 -2.32 7.42 14.54
N HIS A 20 -2.15 6.94 15.78
CA HIS A 20 -1.50 5.65 16.03
C HIS A 20 -2.30 4.49 15.42
N THR A 21 -3.62 4.48 15.59
CA THR A 21 -4.51 3.48 15.00
C THR A 21 -4.49 3.55 13.47
N ALA A 22 -4.60 4.75 12.89
CA ALA A 22 -4.52 4.94 11.45
C ALA A 22 -3.19 4.41 10.89
N LYS A 23 -2.07 4.77 11.52
CA LYS A 23 -0.73 4.29 11.14
C LYS A 23 -0.64 2.76 11.19
N ARG A 24 -1.13 2.14 12.26
CA ARG A 24 -1.08 0.68 12.45
C ARG A 24 -1.86 -0.07 11.37
N GLU A 25 -2.92 0.52 10.83
CA GLU A 25 -3.72 -0.10 9.76
C GLU A 25 -3.21 0.20 8.35
N ILE A 26 -2.63 1.37 8.12
CA ILE A 26 -2.13 1.77 6.79
C ILE A 26 -0.79 1.10 6.46
N ILE A 27 0.12 0.97 7.44
CA ILE A 27 1.47 0.41 7.22
C ILE A 27 1.43 -1.00 6.61
N PRO A 28 0.66 -1.96 7.12
CA PRO A 28 0.65 -3.31 6.55
C PRO A 28 0.15 -3.34 5.10
N LEU A 29 -0.79 -2.46 4.75
CA LEU A 29 -1.27 -2.34 3.37
C LEU A 29 -0.20 -1.76 2.45
N TRP A 30 0.54 -0.75 2.93
CA TRP A 30 1.68 -0.19 2.22
C TRP A 30 2.78 -1.22 2.00
N GLU A 31 3.15 -1.97 3.03
CA GLU A 31 4.14 -3.05 2.95
C GLU A 31 3.70 -4.17 1.97
N ALA A 32 2.40 -4.50 1.94
CA ALA A 32 1.85 -5.46 1.00
C ALA A 32 1.98 -4.98 -0.46
N VAL A 33 1.69 -3.70 -0.73
CA VAL A 33 1.90 -3.09 -2.07
C VAL A 33 3.38 -3.14 -2.46
N GLN A 34 4.29 -2.77 -1.56
CA GLN A 34 5.74 -2.83 -1.82
C GLN A 34 6.23 -4.25 -2.09
N GLY A 35 5.72 -5.24 -1.35
CA GLY A 35 6.02 -6.65 -1.56
C GLY A 35 5.57 -7.13 -2.94
N ALA A 36 4.34 -6.78 -3.35
CA ALA A 36 3.80 -7.14 -4.65
C ALA A 36 4.55 -6.46 -5.81
N ASP A 37 4.90 -5.18 -5.68
CA ASP A 37 5.73 -4.45 -6.66
C ASP A 37 7.09 -5.13 -6.86
N LYS A 38 7.76 -5.50 -5.76
CA LYS A 38 9.05 -6.20 -5.81
C LYS A 38 8.95 -7.55 -6.53
N GLN A 39 7.90 -8.33 -6.26
CA GLN A 39 7.68 -9.62 -6.93
C GLN A 39 7.39 -9.44 -8.43
N THR A 40 6.55 -8.46 -8.77
CA THR A 40 6.21 -8.15 -10.16
C THR A 40 7.44 -7.79 -10.98
N ARG A 41 8.31 -6.91 -10.45
CA ARG A 41 9.58 -6.53 -11.10
C ARG A 41 10.54 -7.72 -11.25
N LEU A 42 10.56 -8.63 -10.28
CA LEU A 42 11.40 -9.82 -10.35
C LEU A 42 10.95 -10.76 -11.47
N TYR A 43 9.66 -11.04 -11.57
CA TYR A 43 9.12 -11.89 -12.65
C TYR A 43 9.23 -11.22 -14.02
N TRP A 44 9.10 -9.90 -14.11
CA TRP A 44 9.39 -9.17 -15.34
C TRP A 44 10.84 -9.38 -15.80
N GLY A 45 11.81 -9.23 -14.89
CA GLY A 45 13.22 -9.48 -15.19
C GLY A 45 13.50 -10.92 -15.63
N LEU A 46 12.86 -11.90 -14.98
CA LEU A 46 12.96 -13.31 -15.37
C LEU A 46 12.36 -13.57 -16.76
N LEU A 47 11.18 -13.03 -17.03
CA LEU A 47 10.50 -13.14 -18.32
C LEU A 47 11.37 -12.60 -19.46
N MET A 48 11.98 -11.43 -19.27
CA MET A 48 12.89 -10.83 -20.25
C MET A 48 14.15 -11.65 -20.49
N GLY A 49 14.58 -12.46 -19.51
CA GLY A 49 15.74 -13.33 -19.61
C GLY A 49 15.50 -14.67 -20.33
N VAL A 50 14.25 -15.05 -20.58
CA VAL A 50 13.89 -16.32 -21.23
C VAL A 50 13.51 -16.08 -22.69
N GLN A 51 14.52 -16.00 -23.57
CA GLN A 51 14.30 -15.80 -25.01
C GLN A 51 14.08 -17.11 -25.78
N ASP A 52 14.81 -18.19 -25.45
CA ASP A 52 14.92 -19.37 -26.33
C ASP A 52 14.13 -20.60 -25.86
N ASN A 53 13.28 -20.47 -24.83
CA ASN A 53 12.44 -21.58 -24.34
C ASN A 53 10.97 -21.15 -24.21
N PRO A 54 10.10 -21.55 -25.15
CA PRO A 54 8.70 -21.10 -25.19
C PRO A 54 7.91 -21.56 -23.95
N ASP A 55 8.16 -22.76 -23.43
CA ASP A 55 7.46 -23.29 -22.26
C ASP A 55 7.82 -22.50 -20.99
N LYS A 56 9.11 -22.22 -20.80
CA LYS A 56 9.58 -21.37 -19.70
C LYS A 56 9.06 -19.95 -19.83
N LYS A 57 8.97 -19.43 -21.06
CA LYS A 57 8.42 -18.09 -21.30
C LYS A 57 6.93 -18.03 -20.95
N ALA A 58 6.14 -19.02 -21.35
CA ALA A 58 4.73 -19.11 -21.00
C ALA A 58 4.52 -19.20 -19.48
N TYR A 59 5.31 -20.04 -18.80
CA TYR A 59 5.27 -20.16 -17.34
C TYR A 59 5.61 -18.85 -16.63
N MET A 60 6.66 -18.15 -17.07
CA MET A 60 7.05 -16.86 -16.49
C MET A 60 6.02 -15.76 -16.77
N GLN A 61 5.39 -15.78 -17.95
CA GLN A 61 4.31 -14.84 -18.29
C GLN A 61 3.11 -15.04 -17.36
N GLU A 62 2.66 -16.28 -17.17
CA GLU A 62 1.54 -16.58 -16.26
C GLU A 62 1.81 -16.09 -14.83
N HIS A 63 3.03 -16.30 -14.33
CA HIS A 63 3.41 -15.85 -12.99
C HIS A 63 3.55 -14.34 -12.90
N TYR A 64 4.03 -13.69 -13.96
CA TYR A 64 4.08 -12.24 -14.06
C TYR A 64 2.67 -11.63 -14.05
N ASP A 65 1.74 -12.20 -14.82
CA ASP A 65 0.35 -11.74 -14.90
C ASP A 65 -0.35 -11.90 -13.54
N GLU A 66 -0.11 -13.01 -12.84
CA GLU A 66 -0.62 -13.21 -11.48
C GLU A 66 -0.03 -12.19 -10.50
N CYS A 67 1.28 -11.90 -10.59
CA CYS A 67 1.91 -10.87 -9.75
C CYS A 67 1.30 -9.47 -10.00
N CYS A 68 1.05 -9.13 -11.27
CA CYS A 68 0.39 -7.88 -11.65
C CYS A 68 -1.02 -7.81 -11.03
N ARG A 69 -1.79 -8.89 -11.12
CA ARG A 69 -3.13 -8.97 -10.52
C ARG A 69 -3.09 -8.79 -9.01
N VAL A 70 -2.14 -9.44 -8.33
CA VAL A 70 -1.95 -9.28 -6.88
C VAL A 70 -1.57 -7.83 -6.54
N TYR A 71 -0.67 -7.20 -7.30
CA TYR A 71 -0.34 -5.81 -7.10
C TYR A 71 -1.57 -4.91 -7.21
N THR A 72 -2.33 -5.01 -8.30
CA THR A 72 -3.52 -4.19 -8.53
C THR A 72 -4.53 -4.34 -7.39
N LEU A 73 -4.72 -5.56 -6.88
CA LEU A 73 -5.59 -5.81 -5.74
C LEU A 73 -5.08 -5.10 -4.46
N GLN A 74 -3.77 -5.19 -4.17
CA GLN A 74 -3.20 -4.53 -2.98
C GLN A 74 -3.21 -3.01 -3.12
N ALA A 75 -2.89 -2.48 -4.30
CA ALA A 75 -2.92 -1.06 -4.62
C ALA A 75 -4.33 -0.49 -4.44
N THR A 76 -5.34 -1.15 -5.01
CA THR A 76 -6.76 -0.78 -4.86
C THR A 76 -7.17 -0.76 -3.38
N ARG A 77 -6.81 -1.79 -2.62
CA ARG A 77 -7.15 -1.89 -1.19
C ARG A 77 -6.49 -0.79 -0.37
N TYR A 78 -5.22 -0.51 -0.64
CA TYR A 78 -4.47 0.56 0.00
C TYR A 78 -5.05 1.95 -0.33
N ASN A 79 -5.27 2.24 -1.62
CA ASN A 79 -5.86 3.49 -2.09
C ASN A 79 -7.25 3.72 -1.49
N SER A 80 -8.11 2.69 -1.50
CA SER A 80 -9.43 2.75 -0.87
C SER A 80 -9.34 3.10 0.63
N LYS A 81 -8.37 2.51 1.34
CA LYS A 81 -8.13 2.84 2.76
C LYS A 81 -7.65 4.28 2.95
N LEU A 82 -6.77 4.78 2.09
CA LEU A 82 -6.30 6.17 2.16
C LEU A 82 -7.43 7.19 1.92
N HIS A 83 -8.38 6.87 1.03
CA HIS A 83 -9.48 7.78 0.69
C HIS A 83 -10.68 7.70 1.65
N ALA A 84 -10.72 6.73 2.54
CA ALA A 84 -11.77 6.62 3.55
C ALA A 84 -11.73 7.82 4.52
N THR A 85 -12.89 8.42 4.80
CA THR A 85 -13.04 9.68 5.58
C THR A 85 -12.28 9.68 6.90
N PHE A 86 -12.26 8.54 7.61
CA PHE A 86 -11.56 8.40 8.88
C PHE A 86 -10.03 8.40 8.75
N TYR A 87 -9.50 7.90 7.63
CA TYR A 87 -8.07 7.70 7.42
C TYR A 87 -7.45 8.80 6.54
N ALA A 88 -8.22 9.45 5.65
CA ALA A 88 -7.70 10.44 4.72
C ALA A 88 -6.92 11.59 5.39
N PRO A 89 -7.41 12.23 6.47
CA PRO A 89 -6.65 13.30 7.12
C PRO A 89 -5.41 12.76 7.85
N ALA A 90 -5.48 11.55 8.42
CA ALA A 90 -4.33 10.91 9.05
C ALA A 90 -3.26 10.52 8.03
N ALA A 91 -3.67 9.98 6.89
CA ALA A 91 -2.80 9.63 5.78
C ALA A 91 -2.04 10.85 5.26
N TRP A 92 -2.75 11.97 5.06
CA TRP A 92 -2.14 13.23 4.65
C TRP A 92 -1.12 13.74 5.68
N LEU A 93 -1.48 13.74 6.98
CA LEU A 93 -0.58 14.15 8.07
C LEU A 93 0.66 13.25 8.19
N LEU A 94 0.51 11.95 7.95
CA LEU A 94 1.58 10.95 8.05
C LEU A 94 2.40 10.82 6.76
N GLY A 95 2.02 11.52 5.68
CA GLY A 95 2.73 11.52 4.40
C GLY A 95 2.47 10.30 3.51
N PHE A 96 1.43 9.51 3.77
CA PHE A 96 1.02 8.42 2.88
C PHE A 96 0.37 8.97 1.61
N ARG A 97 0.73 8.40 0.46
CA ARG A 97 0.25 8.82 -0.86
C ARG A 97 -0.32 7.64 -1.63
N SER A 98 -1.26 7.93 -2.53
CA SER A 98 -1.82 6.94 -3.45
C SER A 98 -0.75 6.37 -4.38
N VAL A 99 -0.93 5.12 -4.77
CA VAL A 99 -0.13 4.42 -5.79
C VAL A 99 -0.95 4.24 -7.06
N PRO A 100 -0.32 4.06 -8.23
CA PRO A 100 -1.06 3.68 -9.42
C PRO A 100 -1.71 2.31 -9.23
N ASP A 101 -2.90 2.12 -9.81
CA ASP A 101 -3.62 0.83 -9.73
C ASP A 101 -3.01 -0.23 -10.68
N GLU A 102 -2.18 0.21 -11.64
CA GLU A 102 -1.45 -0.63 -12.59
C GLU A 102 0.05 -0.34 -12.52
N LEU A 103 0.88 -1.38 -12.61
CA LEU A 103 2.33 -1.22 -12.74
C LEU A 103 2.66 -0.77 -14.17
N ASN A 104 3.13 0.47 -14.31
CA ASN A 104 3.83 0.91 -15.51
C ASN A 104 5.30 0.48 -15.40
N ILE A 105 5.62 -0.72 -15.89
CA ILE A 105 7.00 -1.20 -16.08
C ILE A 105 7.41 -1.03 -17.54
#